data_AF-A0A336N2M3-F1
#
_entry.id   AF-A0A336N2M3-F1
#
_cell.length_a   1.000
_cell.length_b   1.000
_cell.length_c   1.000
_cell.angle_alpha   90.00
_cell.angle_beta   90.00
_cell.angle_gamma   90.00
#
_symmetry.space_group_name_H-M   'P 1'
#
loop_
_entity.id
_entity.type
_entity.pdbx_description
1 polymer ?
#
loop_
_entity_poly.entity_id
_entity_poly.type
_entity_poly.pdbx_seq_one_letter_code
_entity_poly.pdbx_strand_id
1 'polypeptide(L)'
;MKHMSVNKLWILGLLCQILIVQLSNQMQLGRFPLLMPNVRPYRGELYLCTPVKVDFTQNYFITGFEPNATMHTAHHMLLYGCGEPGSDKSVWNCGEMNSGGDMDEETAGVCDPRS
;
A
#
# COMPACT_ATOMS: atom_id res chain seq x y z
N MET A 1 1.23 26.35 -54.33
CA MET A 1 0.81 25.16 -53.57
C MET A 1 1.98 24.18 -53.59
N LYS A 2 2.68 23.97 -52.46
CA LYS A 2 3.88 23.12 -52.42
C LYS A 2 3.42 21.65 -52.39
N HIS A 3 3.68 20.93 -53.48
CA HIS A 3 3.36 19.51 -53.64
C HIS A 3 4.16 18.70 -52.61
N MET A 4 3.51 18.24 -51.55
CA MET A 4 4.17 17.45 -50.51
C MET A 4 4.22 15.99 -50.99
N SER A 5 5.43 15.42 -51.05
CA SER A 5 5.62 14.02 -51.48
C SER A 5 4.88 13.07 -50.55
N VAL A 6 4.15 12.11 -51.12
CA VAL A 6 3.40 11.06 -50.41
C VAL A 6 4.25 10.39 -49.32
N ASN A 7 5.55 10.19 -49.57
CA ASN A 7 6.50 9.60 -48.60
C ASN A 7 6.63 10.42 -47.31
N LYS A 8 6.53 11.75 -47.36
CA LYS A 8 6.58 12.59 -46.16
C LYS A 8 5.32 12.41 -45.30
N LEU A 9 4.18 12.11 -45.92
CA LEU A 9 2.92 11.87 -45.20
C LEU A 9 2.97 10.54 -44.42
N TRP A 10 3.52 9.49 -45.03
CA TRP A 10 3.74 8.20 -44.36
C TRP A 10 4.73 8.31 -43.19
N ILE A 11 5.83 9.06 -43.37
CA ILE A 11 6.83 9.27 -42.32
C ILE A 11 6.23 10.04 -41.13
N LEU A 12 5.45 11.10 -41.39
CA LEU A 12 4.74 11.83 -40.33
C LEU A 12 3.73 10.94 -39.59
N GLY A 13 3.02 10.08 -40.31
CA GLY A 13 2.08 9.12 -39.71
C GLY A 13 2.77 8.12 -38.78
N LEU A 14 3.89 7.54 -39.22
CA LEU A 14 4.70 6.61 -38.42
C LEU A 14 5.30 7.30 -37.19
N LEU A 15 5.84 8.51 -37.33
CA LEU A 15 6.37 9.28 -36.20
C LEU A 15 5.30 9.60 -35.16
N CYS A 16 4.09 9.94 -35.60
CA CYS A 16 2.94 10.18 -34.71
C CYS A 16 2.54 8.91 -33.95
N GLN A 17 2.46 7.77 -34.64
CA GLN A 17 2.17 6.47 -34.03
C GLN A 17 3.22 6.08 -32.98
N ILE A 18 4.51 6.25 -33.29
CA ILE A 18 5.61 5.97 -32.35
C ILE A 18 5.52 6.90 -31.12
N LEU A 19 5.22 8.18 -31.31
CA LEU A 19 5.08 9.16 -30.22
C LEU A 19 3.90 8.80 -29.29
N ILE A 20 2.76 8.37 -29.86
CA ILE A 20 1.58 7.95 -29.11
C ILE A 20 1.89 6.72 -28.23
N VAL A 21 2.61 5.73 -28.77
CA VAL A 21 3.01 4.51 -28.03
C VAL A 21 4.01 4.83 -26.91
N GLN A 22 4.89 5.81 -27.10
CA GLN A 22 5.83 6.24 -26.05
C GLN A 22 5.11 6.92 -24.88
N LEU A 23 4.05 7.70 -25.15
CA LEU A 23 3.25 8.40 -24.14
C LEU A 23 2.41 7.45 -23.27
N SER A 24 1.94 6.32 -23.80
CA SER A 24 1.05 5.41 -23.06
C SER A 24 1.76 4.54 -22.01
N ASN A 25 3.10 4.49 -22.01
CA ASN A 25 3.87 3.55 -21.17
C ASN A 25 4.23 4.07 -19.75
N GLN A 26 3.68 5.21 -19.30
CA GLN A 26 4.19 5.87 -18.08
C GLN A 26 3.53 5.47 -16.76
N MET A 27 2.42 4.72 -16.73
CA MET A 27 1.78 4.37 -15.46
C MET A 27 2.24 2.99 -14.97
N GLN A 28 3.34 2.98 -14.20
CA GLN A 28 3.84 1.77 -13.57
C GLN A 28 3.07 1.51 -12.27
N LEU A 29 2.06 0.65 -12.32
CA LEU A 29 1.30 0.21 -11.15
C LEU A 29 2.01 -0.94 -10.44
N GLY A 30 2.44 -0.71 -9.20
CA GLY A 30 2.98 -1.73 -8.30
C GLY A 30 1.92 -2.28 -7.35
N ARG A 31 2.10 -3.53 -6.89
CA ARG A 31 1.35 -4.10 -5.75
C ARG A 31 2.30 -4.26 -4.57
N PHE A 32 1.88 -3.80 -3.39
CA PHE A 32 2.68 -3.82 -2.16
C PHE A 32 1.95 -4.65 -1.11
N PRO A 33 2.42 -5.87 -0.80
CA PRO A 33 1.74 -6.72 0.17
C PRO A 33 1.94 -6.19 1.59
N LEU A 34 0.83 -5.90 2.28
CA LEU A 34 0.79 -5.48 3.68
C LEU A 34 0.19 -6.61 4.52
N LEU A 35 1.00 -7.63 4.81
CA LEU A 35 0.53 -8.88 5.42
C LEU A 35 1.02 -9.03 6.86
N MET A 36 0.19 -9.65 7.70
CA MET A 36 0.58 -10.03 9.05
C MET A 36 1.64 -11.15 9.02
N PRO A 37 2.73 -11.06 9.80
CA PRO A 37 3.80 -12.03 9.76
C PRO A 37 3.48 -13.27 10.61
N ASN A 38 2.83 -14.27 10.02
CA ASN A 38 2.56 -15.59 10.61
C ASN A 38 1.97 -15.54 12.04
N VAL A 39 1.00 -14.66 12.25
CA VAL A 39 0.34 -14.47 13.54
C VAL A 39 -0.68 -15.58 13.81
N ARG A 40 -0.83 -15.95 15.09
CA ARG A 40 -1.87 -16.88 15.55
C ARG A 40 -2.58 -16.27 16.76
N PRO A 41 -3.69 -15.55 16.56
CA PRO A 41 -4.48 -15.01 17.66
C PRO A 41 -4.91 -16.14 18.61
N TYR A 42 -4.73 -15.93 19.92
CA TYR A 42 -5.04 -16.92 20.95
C TYR A 42 -6.37 -16.65 21.67
N ARG A 43 -6.99 -15.49 21.42
CA ARG A 43 -8.29 -15.08 21.97
C ARG A 43 -9.08 -14.27 20.95
N GLY A 44 -10.39 -14.18 21.15
CA GLY A 44 -11.27 -13.30 20.38
C GLY A 44 -10.95 -11.83 20.64
N GLU A 45 -11.30 -10.97 19.67
CA GLU A 45 -11.13 -9.51 19.73
C GLU A 45 -9.68 -9.03 19.94
N LEU A 46 -8.67 -9.89 19.69
CA LEU A 46 -7.27 -9.48 19.76
C LEU A 46 -6.93 -8.59 18.56
N TYR A 47 -6.52 -7.36 18.84
CA TYR A 47 -6.23 -6.37 17.81
C TYR A 47 -4.72 -6.24 17.59
N LEU A 48 -4.24 -6.87 16.51
CA LEU A 48 -2.81 -6.95 16.21
C LEU A 48 -2.39 -5.91 15.18
N CYS A 49 -1.23 -5.30 15.42
CA CYS A 49 -0.57 -4.35 14.56
C CYS A 49 0.74 -4.93 14.04
N THR A 50 1.10 -4.61 12.80
CA THR A 50 2.41 -4.90 12.21
C THR A 50 2.84 -3.68 11.40
N PRO A 51 4.11 -3.24 11.48
CA PRO A 51 4.58 -2.14 10.67
C PRO A 51 5.09 -2.70 9.32
N VAL A 52 4.87 -1.94 8.24
CA VAL A 52 5.49 -2.23 6.94
C VAL A 52 6.19 -0.97 6.46
N LYS A 53 7.52 -1.04 6.35
CA LYS A 53 8.31 0.09 5.89
C LYS A 53 8.21 0.22 4.38
N VAL A 54 7.76 1.38 3.92
CA VAL A 54 7.74 1.76 2.51
C VAL A 54 9.04 2.49 2.16
N ASP A 55 9.46 2.43 0.90
CA ASP A 55 10.59 3.23 0.43
C ASP A 55 10.21 4.72 0.42
N PHE A 56 10.67 5.46 1.42
CA PHE A 56 10.38 6.88 1.57
C PHE A 56 11.17 7.78 0.61
N THR A 57 12.07 7.23 -0.20
CA THR A 57 12.85 7.99 -1.20
C THR A 57 12.06 8.25 -2.49
N GLN A 58 10.93 7.58 -2.65
CA GLN A 58 10.06 7.68 -3.82
C GLN A 58 8.66 8.14 -3.42
N ASN A 59 8.00 8.88 -4.32
CA ASN A 59 6.61 9.27 -4.14
C ASN A 59 5.70 8.18 -4.73
N TYR A 60 4.82 7.64 -3.88
CA TYR A 60 3.78 6.70 -4.29
C TYR A 60 2.41 7.32 -4.16
N PHE A 61 1.50 6.95 -5.05
CA PHE A 61 0.09 7.31 -4.98
C PHE A 61 -0.72 6.02 -4.82
N ILE A 62 -1.50 5.93 -3.75
CA ILE A 62 -2.37 4.78 -3.51
C ILE A 62 -3.59 4.91 -4.43
N THR A 63 -3.74 3.99 -5.38
CA THR A 63 -4.83 4.02 -6.36
C THR A 63 -5.89 2.93 -6.12
N GLY A 64 -5.69 2.05 -5.16
CA GLY A 64 -6.65 0.98 -4.84
C GLY A 64 -6.16 0.05 -3.74
N PHE A 65 -7.08 -0.79 -3.25
CA PHE A 65 -6.82 -1.80 -2.22
C PHE A 65 -7.37 -3.16 -2.68
N GLU A 66 -6.64 -4.22 -2.37
CA GLU A 66 -7.04 -5.61 -2.62
C GLU A 66 -6.97 -6.37 -1.29
N PRO A 67 -8.10 -6.73 -0.66
CA PRO A 67 -8.07 -7.40 0.64
C PRO A 67 -7.61 -8.84 0.50
N ASN A 68 -6.65 -9.25 1.33
CA ASN A 68 -6.24 -10.64 1.50
C ASN A 68 -6.44 -11.05 2.95
N ALA A 69 -7.55 -11.74 3.23
CA ALA A 69 -7.98 -12.04 4.59
C ALA A 69 -8.48 -13.49 4.71
N THR A 70 -8.22 -14.10 5.87
CA THR A 70 -8.85 -15.35 6.27
C THR A 70 -10.18 -15.04 6.97
N MET A 71 -11.30 -15.21 6.25
CA MET A 71 -12.65 -14.77 6.65
C MET A 71 -13.09 -15.22 8.05
N HIS A 72 -12.61 -16.37 8.53
CA HIS A 72 -12.97 -16.90 9.86
C HIS A 72 -12.11 -16.33 11.00
N THR A 73 -11.10 -15.51 10.71
CA THR A 73 -10.13 -14.99 11.69
C THR A 73 -10.05 -13.47 11.66
N ALA A 74 -10.01 -12.87 10.47
CA ALA A 74 -9.93 -11.42 10.31
C ALA A 74 -11.34 -10.82 10.29
N HIS A 75 -11.69 -10.06 11.33
CA HIS A 75 -12.98 -9.36 11.42
C HIS A 75 -12.91 -7.94 10.83
N HIS A 76 -11.83 -7.21 11.13
CA HIS A 76 -11.55 -5.89 10.57
C HIS A 76 -10.07 -5.78 10.20
N MET A 77 -9.78 -5.06 9.12
CA MET A 77 -8.43 -4.64 8.73
C MET A 77 -8.43 -3.13 8.57
N LEU A 78 -7.54 -2.44 9.28
CA LEU A 78 -7.33 -1.01 9.18
C LEU A 78 -5.90 -0.75 8.71
N LEU A 79 -5.72 0.30 7.92
CA LEU A 79 -4.42 0.70 7.40
C LEU A 79 -4.18 2.18 7.70
N TYR A 80 -3.00 2.47 8.23
CA TYR A 80 -2.58 3.80 8.65
C TYR A 80 -1.23 4.13 8.01
N GLY A 81 -0.97 5.42 7.75
CA GLY A 81 0.35 5.93 7.39
C GLY A 81 0.94 6.71 8.55
N CYS A 82 2.21 6.47 8.88
CA CYS A 82 2.96 7.21 9.90
C CYS A 82 4.44 7.32 9.56
N GLY A 83 5.14 8.24 10.24
CA GLY A 83 6.60 8.33 10.18
C GLY A 83 7.27 7.22 10.99
N GLU A 84 6.78 6.99 12.22
CA GLU A 84 7.27 5.94 13.11
C GLU A 84 6.12 5.09 13.67
N PRO A 85 6.28 3.76 13.75
CA PRO A 85 5.28 2.87 14.34
C PRO A 85 5.22 3.04 15.86
N GLY A 86 4.09 2.72 16.47
CA GLY A 86 3.94 2.82 17.93
C GLY A 86 4.70 1.74 18.74
N SER A 87 5.36 0.79 18.07
CA SER A 87 6.22 -0.22 18.68
C SER A 87 7.35 -0.65 17.75
N ASP A 88 8.50 -1.00 18.32
CA ASP A 88 9.62 -1.65 17.62
C ASP A 88 9.40 -3.16 17.42
N LYS A 89 8.34 -3.73 18.01
CA LYS A 89 8.00 -5.15 17.84
C LYS A 89 7.48 -5.40 16.43
N SER A 90 7.78 -6.58 15.88
CA SER A 90 7.24 -6.98 14.57
C SER A 90 5.72 -7.10 14.58
N VAL A 91 5.15 -7.50 15.73
CA VAL A 91 3.71 -7.55 15.96
C VAL A 91 3.43 -7.14 17.40
N TRP A 92 2.41 -6.32 17.64
CA TRP A 92 1.95 -5.96 18.98
C TRP A 92 0.43 -5.82 19.05
N ASN A 93 -0.10 -5.78 20.27
CA ASN A 93 -1.50 -5.44 20.50
C ASN A 93 -1.70 -3.93 20.41
N CYS A 94 -2.48 -3.47 19.44
CA CYS A 94 -2.70 -2.05 19.14
C CYS A 94 -3.48 -1.31 20.25
N GLY A 95 -4.14 -2.03 21.16
CA GLY A 95 -4.94 -1.47 22.25
C GLY A 95 -6.23 -0.73 21.85
N GLU A 96 -6.43 -0.40 20.57
CA GLU A 96 -7.50 0.48 20.08
C GLU A 96 -8.94 -0.05 20.31
N MET A 97 -9.09 -1.36 20.51
CA MET A 97 -10.37 -2.02 20.85
C MET A 97 -10.34 -2.77 22.18
N ASN A 98 -9.35 -2.52 23.04
CA ASN A 98 -9.23 -3.19 24.33
C ASN A 98 -10.13 -2.57 25.42
N SER A 99 -11.42 -2.38 25.13
CA SER A 99 -12.39 -1.85 26.10
C SER A 99 -12.83 -2.86 27.16
N GLY A 100 -12.29 -4.09 27.15
CA GLY A 100 -12.64 -5.12 28.13
C GLY A 100 -11.66 -6.29 28.29
N GLY A 101 -10.42 -6.20 27.79
CA GLY A 101 -9.41 -7.26 27.96
C GLY A 101 -8.51 -7.04 29.17
N ASP A 102 -7.84 -8.11 29.58
CA ASP A 102 -6.94 -8.17 30.74
C ASP A 102 -6.00 -6.96 30.79
N MET A 103 -6.04 -6.24 31.91
CA MET A 103 -5.26 -5.00 32.14
C MET A 103 -3.74 -5.23 32.15
N ASP A 104 -3.31 -6.49 32.08
CA ASP A 104 -1.91 -6.91 32.15
C ASP A 104 -1.26 -7.11 30.77
N GLU A 105 -2.02 -7.01 29.66
CA GLU A 105 -1.46 -7.16 28.31
C GLU A 105 -0.78 -5.87 27.86
N GLU A 106 0.51 -5.95 27.53
CA GLU A 106 1.29 -4.82 27.02
C GLU A 106 0.73 -4.37 25.66
N THR A 107 0.30 -3.11 25.59
CA THR A 107 -0.23 -2.49 24.37
C THR A 107 0.63 -1.30 23.95
N ALA A 108 0.59 -1.01 22.66
CA ALA A 108 1.21 0.17 22.06
C ALA A 108 0.27 0.72 20.99
N GLY A 109 0.28 2.04 20.80
CA GLY A 109 -0.52 2.68 19.74
C GLY A 109 -0.13 2.19 18.35
N VAL A 110 -0.91 2.56 17.33
CA VAL A 110 -0.59 2.22 15.94
C VAL A 110 0.65 2.98 15.45
N CYS A 111 0.74 4.26 15.81
CA CYS A 111 1.80 5.19 15.40
C CYS A 111 2.47 5.80 16.65
N ASP A 112 3.73 6.20 16.55
CA ASP A 112 4.37 6.97 17.63
C ASP A 112 3.75 8.38 17.68
N PRO A 113 3.16 8.81 18.81
CA PRO A 113 2.58 10.14 18.95
C PRO A 113 3.59 11.29 18.88
N ARG A 114 4.90 11.00 18.87
CA ARG A 114 6.00 11.98 18.81
C ARG A 114 6.57 12.15 17.39
N SER A 115 6.08 11.37 16.43
CA SER A 115 6.53 11.39 15.03
C SER A 115 5.86 12.46 14.17
#